data_AF-A7TTI0-F1
#
_entry.id   AF-A7TTI0-F1
#
_cell.length_a   1.000
_cell.length_b   1.000
_cell.length_c   1.000
_cell.angle_alpha   90.00
_cell.angle_beta   90.00
_cell.angle_gamma   90.00
#
_symmetry.space_group_name_H-M   'P 1'
#
loop_
_entity.id
_entity.type
_entity.pdbx_description
1 polymer ?
#
loop_
_entity_poly.entity_id
_entity_poly.type
_entity_poly.pdbx_seq_one_letter_code
_entity_poly.pdbx_strand_id
1 'polypeptide(L)'
;MIFWVVAFPFLLAMNTLLFGPFGFLFTIIYGSSMANYDTLENGLWFYNKESYLNTIMDITLKKKKSSYLRYQDKPVSHFKDLYQATTKITHQELSLEFWAFSVPYKIIKWLLTLIGYLILISLSLVPGVGVVIWCIQFSAGRGIVFSLPYEKNINYASDDDINVLYYKRYYNWFTLGIITGFLEMIPFVSVITRTTSFIAYGLWEYDMILSKKNQDIFIDKGNQHKHQHHHDDQEPEEEPEDEPEDEPEDEPEDEPENEPEDEHKHKHEHEHELDHEQEQEHLHLIDTN
;
A
#
# COMPACT_ATOMS: atom_id res chain seq x y z
N MET A 1 -6.63 -25.36 -2.40
CA MET A 1 -7.12 -26.74 -2.68
C MET A 1 -8.59 -26.96 -2.26
N ILE A 2 -8.99 -26.69 -1.00
CA ILE A 2 -10.38 -26.94 -0.53
C ILE A 2 -11.43 -26.23 -1.39
N PHE A 3 -11.18 -24.96 -1.73
CA PHE A 3 -12.07 -24.17 -2.60
C PHE A 3 -12.36 -24.90 -3.93
N TRP A 4 -11.32 -25.40 -4.60
CA TRP A 4 -11.43 -26.05 -5.91
C TRP A 4 -12.17 -27.38 -5.88
N VAL A 5 -12.01 -28.15 -4.80
CA VAL A 5 -12.61 -29.49 -4.69
C VAL A 5 -14.04 -29.42 -4.15
N VAL A 6 -14.33 -28.49 -3.25
CA VAL A 6 -15.61 -28.45 -2.51
C VAL A 6 -16.48 -27.29 -2.96
N ALA A 7 -15.96 -26.07 -2.93
CA ALA A 7 -16.77 -24.87 -3.18
C ALA A 7 -17.06 -24.68 -4.68
N PHE A 8 -16.08 -24.93 -5.55
CA PHE A 8 -16.20 -24.67 -6.98
C PHE A 8 -17.29 -25.51 -7.67
N PRO A 9 -17.42 -26.85 -7.45
CA PRO A 9 -18.52 -27.63 -8.02
C PRO A 9 -19.90 -27.17 -7.53
N PHE A 10 -19.99 -26.79 -6.25
CA PHE A 10 -21.24 -26.26 -5.68
C PHE A 10 -21.61 -24.92 -6.30
N LEU A 11 -20.64 -24.02 -6.45
CA LEU A 11 -20.83 -22.72 -7.10
C LEU A 11 -21.25 -22.89 -8.57
N LEU A 12 -20.64 -23.84 -9.29
CA LEU A 12 -21.00 -24.18 -10.66
C LEU A 12 -22.46 -24.66 -10.76
N ALA A 13 -22.87 -25.59 -9.89
CA ALA A 13 -24.23 -26.11 -9.86
C ALA A 13 -25.24 -24.99 -9.54
N MET A 14 -24.96 -24.18 -8.52
CA MET A 14 -25.81 -23.05 -8.12
C MET A 14 -25.95 -22.00 -9.22
N ASN A 15 -24.85 -21.59 -9.84
CA ASN A 15 -24.87 -20.58 -10.89
C ASN A 15 -25.58 -21.09 -12.14
N THR A 16 -25.34 -22.36 -12.52
CA THR A 16 -26.03 -22.99 -13.65
C THR A 16 -27.54 -23.11 -13.36
N LEU A 17 -27.93 -23.38 -12.12
CA LEU A 17 -29.34 -23.42 -11.72
C LEU A 17 -30.00 -22.03 -11.78
N LEU A 18 -29.33 -20.99 -11.29
CA LEU A 18 -29.88 -19.63 -11.20
C LEU A 18 -29.89 -18.88 -12.54
N PHE A 19 -28.83 -19.04 -13.34
CA PHE A 19 -28.62 -18.26 -14.57
C PHE A 19 -28.64 -19.12 -15.84
N GLY A 20 -28.98 -20.40 -15.71
CA GLY A 20 -28.99 -21.34 -16.84
C GLY A 20 -27.60 -21.50 -17.48
N PRO A 21 -27.49 -21.53 -18.82
CA PRO A 21 -26.21 -21.74 -19.50
C PRO A 21 -25.21 -20.59 -19.28
N PHE A 22 -25.67 -19.37 -19.01
CA PHE A 22 -24.79 -18.24 -18.70
C PHE A 22 -24.10 -18.40 -17.33
N GLY A 23 -24.73 -19.13 -16.40
CA GLY A 23 -24.15 -19.44 -15.09
C GLY A 23 -22.83 -20.21 -15.18
N PHE A 24 -22.70 -21.06 -16.20
CA PHE A 24 -21.46 -21.75 -16.51
C PHE A 24 -20.33 -20.77 -16.87
N LEU A 25 -20.60 -19.80 -17.74
CA LEU A 25 -19.62 -18.77 -18.13
C LEU A 25 -19.20 -17.90 -16.93
N PHE A 26 -20.15 -17.45 -16.11
CA PHE A 26 -19.84 -16.70 -14.89
C PHE A 26 -18.99 -17.52 -13.93
N THR A 27 -19.24 -18.82 -13.81
CA THR A 27 -18.45 -19.69 -12.94
C THR A 27 -17.03 -19.88 -13.47
N ILE A 28 -16.84 -19.99 -14.78
CA ILE A 28 -15.51 -20.04 -15.38
C ILE A 28 -14.76 -18.74 -15.11
N ILE A 29 -15.37 -17.58 -15.37
CA ILE A 29 -14.74 -16.28 -15.11
C ILE A 29 -14.35 -16.16 -13.63
N TYR A 30 -15.28 -16.48 -12.73
CA TYR A 30 -15.06 -16.46 -11.29
C TYR A 30 -13.91 -17.40 -10.88
N GLY A 31 -13.93 -18.64 -11.38
CA GLY A 31 -12.88 -19.61 -11.18
C GLY A 31 -11.55 -19.07 -11.65
N SER A 32 -11.44 -18.67 -12.91
CA SER A 32 -10.21 -18.13 -13.50
C SER A 32 -9.65 -16.96 -12.71
N SER A 33 -10.47 -16.00 -12.28
CA SER A 33 -10.03 -14.89 -11.43
C SER A 33 -9.53 -15.37 -10.06
N MET A 34 -10.21 -16.34 -9.42
CA MET A 34 -9.77 -16.90 -8.15
C MET A 34 -8.49 -17.73 -8.30
N ALA A 35 -8.32 -18.46 -9.40
CA ALA A 35 -7.10 -19.21 -9.71
C ALA A 35 -5.94 -18.26 -9.97
N ASN A 36 -6.18 -17.17 -10.71
CA ASN A 36 -5.17 -16.14 -10.93
C ASN A 36 -4.74 -15.51 -9.61
N TYR A 37 -5.70 -15.18 -8.75
CA TYR A 37 -5.42 -14.63 -7.42
C TYR A 37 -4.63 -15.62 -6.54
N ASP A 38 -5.07 -16.86 -6.44
CA ASP A 38 -4.38 -17.92 -5.68
C ASP A 38 -2.97 -18.18 -6.24
N THR A 39 -2.80 -18.12 -7.56
CA THR A 39 -1.50 -18.26 -8.22
C THR A 39 -0.58 -17.10 -7.88
N LEU A 40 -1.08 -15.85 -7.85
CA LEU A 40 -0.29 -14.70 -7.44
C LEU A 40 0.12 -14.77 -5.97
N GLU A 41 -0.81 -15.15 -5.11
CA GLU A 41 -0.60 -15.12 -3.67
C GLU A 41 0.21 -16.32 -3.17
N ASN A 42 0.01 -17.51 -3.73
CA ASN A 42 0.62 -18.75 -3.26
C ASN A 42 1.56 -19.40 -4.28
N GLY A 43 1.29 -19.25 -5.59
CA GLY A 43 2.01 -19.97 -6.66
C GLY A 43 3.29 -19.27 -7.12
N LEU A 44 3.29 -17.94 -7.14
CA LEU A 44 4.40 -17.12 -7.60
C LEU A 44 5.34 -16.79 -6.44
N TRP A 45 6.01 -17.82 -5.93
CA TRP A 45 6.96 -17.73 -4.82
C TRP A 45 8.00 -16.61 -4.98
N PHE A 46 8.40 -16.30 -6.22
CA PHE A 46 9.32 -15.20 -6.55
C PHE A 46 8.77 -13.81 -6.20
N TYR A 47 7.47 -13.56 -6.40
CA TYR A 47 6.84 -12.28 -6.07
C TYR A 47 6.64 -12.09 -4.56
N ASN A 48 6.63 -13.18 -3.80
CA ASN A 48 6.63 -13.15 -2.34
C ASN A 48 8.03 -13.16 -1.74
N LYS A 49 9.09 -13.27 -2.56
CA LYS A 49 10.44 -13.08 -2.04
C LYS A 49 10.63 -11.63 -1.70
N GLU A 50 10.85 -11.38 -0.42
CA GLU A 50 11.25 -10.08 0.11
C GLU A 50 12.39 -9.45 -0.69
N SER A 51 13.37 -10.26 -1.13
CA SER A 51 14.47 -9.78 -1.98
C SER A 51 14.03 -9.14 -3.30
N TYR A 52 13.04 -9.71 -3.99
CA TYR A 52 12.54 -9.17 -5.25
C TYR A 52 11.80 -7.85 -5.05
N LEU A 53 10.92 -7.81 -4.04
CA LEU A 53 10.17 -6.61 -3.70
C LEU A 53 11.08 -5.46 -3.27
N ASN A 54 12.10 -5.77 -2.46
CA ASN A 54 13.13 -4.82 -2.07
C ASN A 54 13.91 -4.29 -3.28
N THR A 55 14.24 -5.17 -4.24
CA THR A 55 14.97 -4.77 -5.45
C THR A 55 14.17 -3.78 -6.29
N ILE A 56 12.86 -4.02 -6.50
CA ILE A 56 11.99 -3.09 -7.22
C ILE A 56 11.92 -1.74 -6.51
N MET A 57 11.73 -1.76 -5.19
CA MET A 57 11.65 -0.56 -4.37
C MET A 57 12.95 0.24 -4.44
N ASP A 58 14.09 -0.42 -4.26
CA ASP A 58 15.42 0.18 -4.33
C ASP A 58 15.69 0.82 -5.69
N ILE A 59 15.40 0.13 -6.79
CA ILE A 59 15.58 0.66 -8.15
C ILE A 59 14.71 1.91 -8.34
N THR A 60 13.46 1.86 -7.89
CA THR A 60 12.51 2.97 -7.99
C THR A 60 13.01 4.21 -7.25
N LEU A 61 13.46 4.04 -6.01
CA LEU A 61 13.96 5.13 -5.18
C LEU A 61 15.30 5.67 -5.68
N LYS A 62 16.23 4.80 -6.11
CA LYS A 62 17.51 5.20 -6.72
C LYS A 62 17.30 6.04 -7.97
N LYS A 63 16.37 5.66 -8.85
CA LYS A 63 16.06 6.39 -10.09
C LYS A 63 15.58 7.81 -9.83
N LYS A 64 14.82 8.03 -8.75
CA LYS A 64 14.36 9.37 -8.35
C LYS A 64 15.47 10.25 -7.74
N LYS A 65 16.73 9.81 -7.75
CA LYS A 65 17.86 10.47 -7.05
C LYS A 65 17.50 10.82 -5.60
N SER A 66 16.61 10.02 -5.02
CA SER A 66 16.42 9.96 -3.58
C SER A 66 17.64 9.24 -3.05
N SER A 67 18.77 9.94 -3.00
CA SER A 67 19.97 9.50 -2.32
C SER A 67 19.65 9.46 -0.85
N TYR A 68 18.88 8.45 -0.45
CA TYR A 68 18.50 8.12 0.90
C TYR A 68 17.90 9.27 1.71
N LEU A 69 16.62 9.15 2.05
CA LEU A 69 16.12 9.57 3.37
C LEU A 69 16.73 8.65 4.45
N ARG A 70 18.07 8.56 4.45
CA ARG A 70 18.93 7.92 5.44
C ARG A 70 18.73 8.77 6.67
N TYR A 71 18.06 8.18 7.65
CA TYR A 71 17.71 8.79 8.93
C TYR A 71 16.66 9.89 8.84
N GLN A 72 15.58 9.72 9.62
CA GLN A 72 15.09 10.86 10.37
C GLN A 72 14.97 10.46 11.83
N ASP A 73 16.13 10.44 12.50
CA ASP A 73 16.44 10.80 13.90
C ASP A 73 15.27 10.98 14.89
N LYS A 74 14.33 10.05 14.94
CA LYS A 74 13.41 9.92 16.06
C LYS A 74 13.41 8.47 16.52
N PRO A 75 13.92 8.21 17.74
CA PRO A 75 13.88 6.88 18.30
C PRO A 75 12.42 6.44 18.45
N VAL A 76 12.17 5.17 18.15
CA VAL A 76 10.95 4.39 18.38
C VAL A 76 10.59 4.31 19.89
N SER A 77 11.13 5.19 20.73
CA SER A 77 11.07 5.14 22.19
C SER A 77 9.66 5.36 22.75
N HIS A 78 8.74 5.98 21.99
CA HIS A 78 7.36 6.18 22.44
C HIS A 78 6.48 4.91 22.41
N PHE A 79 6.90 3.84 21.72
CA PHE A 79 6.14 2.59 21.67
C PHE A 79 6.47 1.61 22.80
N LYS A 80 7.62 1.78 23.45
CA LYS A 80 8.01 0.95 24.59
C LYS A 80 7.02 1.06 25.75
N ASP A 81 6.42 2.24 25.93
CA ASP A 81 5.42 2.52 26.98
C ASP A 81 4.05 1.86 26.67
N LEU A 82 3.67 1.78 25.39
CA LEU A 82 2.44 1.08 24.97
C LEU A 82 2.59 -0.45 25.10
N TYR A 83 3.76 -1.00 24.81
CA TYR A 83 4.05 -2.43 25.00
C TYR A 83 4.09 -2.85 26.48
N GLN A 84 4.59 -1.96 27.35
CA GLN A 84 4.53 -2.18 28.80
C GLN A 84 3.09 -2.11 29.34
N ALA A 85 2.20 -1.36 28.69
CA ALA A 85 0.79 -1.33 29.04
C ALA A 85 0.05 -2.62 28.64
N THR A 86 0.41 -3.24 27.51
CA THR A 86 -0.22 -4.50 27.05
C THR A 86 0.27 -5.73 27.83
N THR A 87 1.54 -5.79 28.22
CA THR A 87 2.07 -6.89 29.04
C THR A 87 1.49 -6.96 30.46
N LYS A 88 0.98 -5.85 30.99
CA LYS A 88 0.22 -5.84 32.26
C LYS A 88 -1.13 -6.57 32.19
N ILE A 89 -1.69 -6.77 31.00
CA ILE A 89 -3.01 -7.39 30.81
C ILE A 89 -2.93 -8.92 31.04
N THR A 90 -1.79 -9.55 30.80
CA THR A 90 -1.62 -11.01 30.85
C THR A 90 -1.82 -11.61 32.24
N HIS A 91 -1.59 -10.84 33.32
CA HIS A 91 -1.81 -11.32 34.70
C HIS A 91 -3.29 -11.30 35.14
N GLN A 92 -4.21 -10.72 34.37
CA GLN A 92 -5.64 -10.67 34.70
C GLN A 92 -6.44 -11.92 34.31
N GLU A 93 -5.87 -12.82 33.48
CA GLU A 93 -6.61 -13.96 32.88
C GLU A 93 -6.96 -15.10 33.87
N LEU A 94 -6.45 -15.05 35.10
CA LEU A 94 -6.74 -16.04 36.17
C LEU A 94 -7.79 -15.57 37.19
N SER A 95 -8.31 -14.34 37.07
CA SER A 95 -9.33 -13.82 37.98
C SER A 95 -10.71 -14.44 37.72
N LEU A 96 -11.51 -14.65 38.76
CA LEU A 96 -12.90 -15.14 38.61
C LEU A 96 -13.76 -14.12 37.82
N GLU A 97 -13.47 -12.83 37.97
CA GLU A 97 -14.09 -11.74 37.21
C GLU A 97 -13.85 -11.88 35.69
N PHE A 98 -12.65 -12.29 35.27
CA PHE A 98 -12.36 -12.58 33.86
C PHE A 98 -13.23 -13.71 33.31
N TRP A 99 -13.38 -14.80 34.06
CA TRP A 99 -14.22 -15.93 33.63
C TRP A 99 -15.71 -15.61 33.64
N ALA A 100 -16.19 -14.82 34.60
CA ALA A 100 -17.59 -14.46 34.72
C ALA A 100 -18.04 -13.43 33.66
N PHE A 101 -17.18 -12.48 33.29
CA PHE A 101 -17.55 -11.37 32.41
C PHE A 101 -16.84 -11.40 31.06
N SER A 102 -15.52 -11.56 31.04
CA SER A 102 -14.73 -11.48 29.81
C SER A 102 -14.94 -12.68 28.90
N VAL A 103 -15.06 -13.89 29.45
CA VAL A 103 -15.25 -15.11 28.65
C VAL A 103 -16.62 -15.13 27.94
N PRO A 104 -17.78 -14.93 28.61
CA PRO A 104 -19.06 -14.85 27.93
C PRO A 104 -19.10 -13.74 26.88
N TYR A 105 -18.52 -12.57 27.17
CA TYR A 105 -18.41 -11.49 26.19
C TYR A 105 -17.58 -11.89 24.97
N LYS A 106 -16.41 -12.51 25.16
CA LYS A 106 -15.58 -13.05 24.06
C LYS A 106 -16.34 -14.10 23.25
N ILE A 107 -17.10 -14.99 23.89
CA ILE A 107 -17.93 -16.01 23.22
C ILE A 107 -19.04 -15.34 22.40
N ILE A 108 -19.78 -14.39 22.97
CA ILE A 108 -20.84 -13.66 22.25
C ILE A 108 -20.25 -12.89 21.06
N LYS A 109 -19.13 -12.19 21.26
CA LYS A 109 -18.43 -11.48 20.19
C LYS A 109 -18.00 -12.45 19.09
N TRP A 110 -17.44 -13.61 19.45
CA TRP A 110 -17.05 -14.64 18.50
C TRP A 110 -18.26 -15.20 17.73
N LEU A 111 -19.38 -15.46 18.40
CA LEU A 111 -20.62 -15.91 17.76
C LEU A 111 -21.19 -14.86 16.79
N LEU A 112 -21.22 -13.58 17.18
CA LEU A 112 -21.65 -12.50 16.31
C LEU A 112 -20.75 -12.36 15.09
N THR A 113 -19.43 -12.45 15.27
CA THR A 113 -18.46 -12.48 14.18
C THR A 113 -18.70 -13.68 13.26
N LEU A 114 -18.96 -14.87 13.80
CA LEU A 114 -19.25 -16.07 13.03
C LEU A 114 -20.55 -15.92 12.22
N ILE A 115 -21.60 -15.35 12.81
CA ILE A 115 -22.85 -15.03 12.09
C ILE A 115 -22.57 -14.04 10.96
N GLY A 116 -21.77 -13.00 11.21
CA GLY A 116 -21.33 -12.07 10.17
C GLY A 116 -20.61 -12.77 9.01
N TYR A 117 -19.70 -13.70 9.31
CA TYR A 117 -19.05 -14.51 8.28
C TYR A 117 -20.02 -15.40 7.51
N LEU A 118 -20.99 -16.03 8.17
CA LEU A 118 -22.01 -16.83 7.49
C LEU A 118 -22.87 -15.99 6.54
N ILE A 119 -23.23 -14.77 6.94
CA ILE A 119 -23.95 -13.83 6.08
C ILE A 119 -23.08 -13.42 4.89
N LEU A 120 -21.81 -13.07 5.12
CA LEU A 120 -20.88 -12.72 4.05
C LEU A 120 -20.65 -13.88 3.08
N ILE A 121 -20.50 -15.11 3.58
CA ILE A 121 -20.40 -16.32 2.74
C ILE A 121 -21.67 -16.49 1.92
N SER A 122 -22.85 -16.32 2.53
CA SER A 122 -24.13 -16.44 1.84
C SER A 122 -24.29 -15.39 0.74
N LEU A 123 -23.91 -14.13 1.01
CA LEU A 123 -23.86 -13.06 0.01
C LEU A 123 -22.83 -13.34 -1.08
N SER A 124 -21.70 -13.98 -0.73
CA SER A 124 -20.66 -14.32 -1.69
C SER A 124 -21.04 -15.43 -2.66
N LEU A 125 -22.10 -16.19 -2.38
CA LEU A 125 -22.67 -17.16 -3.31
C LEU A 125 -23.34 -16.50 -4.51
N VAL A 126 -23.65 -15.20 -4.44
CA VAL A 126 -24.16 -14.45 -5.59
C VAL A 126 -23.00 -14.14 -6.55
N PRO A 127 -23.05 -14.59 -7.81
CA PRO A 127 -22.01 -14.31 -8.80
C PRO A 127 -21.73 -12.82 -8.94
N GLY A 128 -20.46 -12.47 -9.09
CA GLY A 128 -20.01 -11.08 -9.15
C GLY A 128 -19.96 -10.40 -7.77
N VAL A 129 -21.04 -10.46 -6.98
CA VAL A 129 -21.09 -9.87 -5.64
C VAL A 129 -20.05 -10.49 -4.71
N GLY A 130 -19.89 -11.82 -4.75
CA GLY A 130 -18.88 -12.49 -3.94
C GLY A 130 -17.45 -12.04 -4.22
N VAL A 131 -17.13 -11.75 -5.48
CA VAL A 131 -15.83 -11.21 -5.88
C VAL A 131 -15.60 -9.84 -5.24
N VAL A 132 -16.60 -8.97 -5.32
CA VAL A 132 -16.54 -7.61 -4.75
C VAL A 132 -16.41 -7.67 -3.23
N ILE A 133 -17.22 -8.49 -2.55
CA ILE A 133 -17.16 -8.67 -1.10
C ILE A 133 -15.77 -9.19 -0.68
N TRP A 134 -15.24 -10.19 -1.39
CA TRP A 134 -13.91 -10.72 -1.13
C TRP A 134 -12.83 -9.65 -1.29
N CYS A 135 -12.90 -8.83 -2.35
CA CYS A 135 -12.01 -7.70 -2.56
C CYS A 135 -12.05 -6.72 -1.38
N ILE A 136 -13.25 -6.34 -0.93
CA ILE A 136 -13.46 -5.38 0.15
C ILE A 136 -12.97 -5.94 1.49
N GLN A 137 -13.25 -7.21 1.80
CA GLN A 137 -12.91 -7.81 3.08
C GLN A 137 -11.39 -7.87 3.31
N PHE A 138 -10.62 -8.15 2.26
CA PHE A 138 -9.17 -8.30 2.34
C PHE A 138 -8.40 -7.05 1.86
N SER A 139 -9.10 -5.96 1.53
CA SER A 139 -8.47 -4.79 0.89
C SER A 139 -7.41 -4.16 1.77
N ALA A 140 -7.71 -3.78 3.01
CA ALA A 140 -6.75 -3.10 3.87
C ALA A 140 -5.50 -3.97 4.13
N GLY A 141 -5.69 -5.27 4.35
CA GLY A 141 -4.58 -6.23 4.48
C GLY A 141 -3.73 -6.31 3.22
N ARG A 142 -4.36 -6.34 2.04
CA ARG A 142 -3.66 -6.32 0.75
C ARG A 142 -2.91 -5.01 0.53
N GLY A 143 -3.51 -3.87 0.87
CA GLY A 143 -2.91 -2.55 0.73
C GLY A 143 -1.62 -2.40 1.52
N ILE A 144 -1.59 -2.85 2.79
CA ILE A 144 -0.39 -2.76 3.62
C ILE A 144 0.74 -3.70 3.13
N VAL A 145 0.42 -4.81 2.45
CA VAL A 145 1.48 -5.70 1.91
C VAL A 145 2.41 -4.94 0.95
N PHE A 146 1.89 -3.96 0.21
CA PHE A 146 2.73 -3.12 -0.67
C PHE A 146 3.69 -2.21 0.09
N SER A 147 3.39 -1.84 1.34
CA SER A 147 4.27 -1.02 2.17
C SER A 147 5.32 -1.81 2.93
N LEU A 148 5.08 -3.10 3.19
CA LEU A 148 5.97 -3.92 4.02
C LEU A 148 7.45 -3.90 3.58
N PRO A 149 7.81 -4.02 2.29
CA PRO A 149 9.21 -3.98 1.88
C PRO A 149 9.88 -2.67 2.27
N TYR A 150 9.18 -1.55 2.10
CA TYR A 150 9.68 -0.23 2.46
C TYR A 150 9.81 -0.10 3.98
N GLU A 151 8.75 -0.42 4.73
CA GLU A 151 8.75 -0.23 6.18
C GLU A 151 9.73 -1.17 6.90
N LYS A 152 9.81 -2.44 6.49
CA LYS A 152 10.70 -3.43 7.11
C LYS A 152 12.16 -3.23 6.72
N ASN A 153 12.45 -2.99 5.45
CA ASN A 153 13.84 -3.02 4.96
C ASN A 153 14.48 -1.64 4.88
N ILE A 154 13.70 -0.58 4.67
CA ILE A 154 14.22 0.80 4.58
C ILE A 154 14.07 1.51 5.93
N ASN A 155 12.89 1.43 6.56
CA ASN A 155 12.64 2.07 7.85
C ASN A 155 13.00 1.21 9.06
N TYR A 156 13.29 -0.08 8.88
CA TYR A 156 13.52 -1.03 9.98
C TYR A 156 12.40 -1.05 11.03
N ALA A 157 11.16 -0.84 10.57
CA ALA A 157 9.98 -0.82 11.43
C ALA A 157 9.76 -2.19 12.09
N SER A 158 9.49 -2.19 13.39
CA SER A 158 9.08 -3.41 14.10
C SER A 158 7.65 -3.82 13.69
N ASP A 159 7.27 -5.08 13.94
CA ASP A 159 5.89 -5.53 13.65
C ASP A 159 4.83 -4.72 14.43
N ASP A 160 5.18 -4.21 15.61
CA ASP A 160 4.32 -3.31 16.39
C ASP A 160 4.16 -1.94 15.71
N ASP A 161 5.25 -1.37 15.18
CA ASP A 161 5.20 -0.11 14.42
C ASP A 161 4.33 -0.26 13.16
N ILE A 162 4.44 -1.42 12.50
CA ILE A 162 3.62 -1.75 11.32
C ILE A 162 2.15 -1.84 11.69
N ASN A 163 1.81 -2.46 12.83
CA ASN A 163 0.43 -2.49 13.31
C ASN A 163 -0.11 -1.09 13.59
N VAL A 164 0.70 -0.21 14.19
CA VAL A 164 0.28 1.16 14.45
C VAL A 164 0.12 1.94 13.14
N LEU A 165 1.03 1.75 12.19
CA LEU A 165 0.95 2.33 10.85
C LEU A 165 -0.30 1.84 10.10
N TYR A 166 -0.65 0.55 10.23
CA TYR A 166 -1.85 -0.05 9.65
C TYR A 166 -3.10 0.70 10.10
N TYR A 167 -3.29 0.89 11.40
CA TYR A 167 -4.47 1.59 11.90
C TYR A 167 -4.44 3.09 11.63
N LYS A 168 -3.25 3.73 11.69
CA LYS A 168 -3.09 5.17 11.43
C LYS A 168 -3.46 5.55 10.00
N ARG A 169 -3.15 4.69 9.03
CA ARG A 169 -3.39 4.92 7.59
C ARG A 169 -4.41 3.93 7.01
N TYR A 170 -5.31 3.39 7.84
CA TYR A 170 -6.24 2.32 7.45
C TYR A 170 -7.01 2.62 6.16
N TYR A 171 -7.54 3.84 6.04
CA TYR A 171 -8.31 4.25 4.86
C TYR A 171 -7.46 4.18 3.57
N ASN A 172 -6.21 4.62 3.62
CA ASN A 172 -5.32 4.60 2.46
C ASN A 172 -5.00 3.15 2.05
N TRP A 173 -4.78 2.26 3.03
CA TRP A 173 -4.57 0.83 2.77
C TRP A 173 -5.81 0.18 2.19
N PHE A 174 -6.99 0.53 2.72
CA PHE A 174 -8.26 0.04 2.24
C PHE A 174 -8.53 0.45 0.79
N THR A 175 -8.34 1.74 0.45
CA THR A 175 -8.54 2.22 -0.93
C THR A 175 -7.53 1.62 -1.90
N LEU A 176 -6.25 1.57 -1.52
CA LEU A 176 -5.21 0.95 -2.35
C LEU A 176 -5.54 -0.51 -2.61
N GLY A 177 -5.89 -1.27 -1.57
CA GLY A 177 -6.20 -2.69 -1.68
C GLY A 177 -7.48 -3.03 -2.46
N ILE A 178 -8.46 -2.12 -2.50
CA ILE A 178 -9.63 -2.26 -3.38
C ILE A 178 -9.19 -2.11 -4.83
N ILE A 179 -8.47 -1.02 -5.15
CA ILE A 179 -8.06 -0.71 -6.52
C ILE A 179 -7.14 -1.81 -7.06
N THR A 180 -6.11 -2.19 -6.29
CA THR A 180 -5.20 -3.27 -6.68
C THR A 180 -5.90 -4.60 -6.71
N GLY A 181 -6.83 -4.86 -5.77
CA GLY A 181 -7.64 -6.09 -5.75
C GLY A 181 -8.43 -6.30 -7.05
N PHE A 182 -9.10 -5.26 -7.54
CA PHE A 182 -9.84 -5.35 -8.81
C PHE A 182 -8.94 -5.55 -10.01
N LEU A 183 -7.82 -4.82 -10.07
CA LEU A 183 -6.87 -4.92 -11.18
C LEU A 183 -6.15 -6.29 -11.19
N GLU A 184 -5.84 -6.84 -10.01
CA GLU A 184 -5.21 -8.17 -9.87
C GLU A 184 -6.16 -9.33 -10.18
N MET A 185 -7.47 -9.10 -10.25
CA MET A 185 -8.44 -10.11 -10.65
C MET A 185 -8.47 -10.36 -12.16
N ILE A 186 -7.92 -9.43 -12.96
CA ILE A 186 -7.82 -9.57 -14.41
C ILE A 186 -6.60 -10.44 -14.72
N PRO A 187 -6.78 -11.63 -15.31
CA PRO A 187 -5.65 -12.47 -15.72
C PRO A 187 -4.68 -11.71 -16.62
N PHE A 188 -3.39 -12.06 -16.56
CA PHE A 188 -2.26 -11.44 -17.28
C PHE A 188 -1.90 -10.01 -16.84
N VAL A 189 -2.90 -9.15 -16.64
CA VAL A 189 -2.70 -7.77 -16.14
C VAL A 189 -2.22 -7.78 -14.70
N SER A 190 -2.66 -8.77 -13.93
CA SER A 190 -2.42 -8.87 -12.49
C SER A 190 -0.94 -8.87 -12.08
N VAL A 191 -0.07 -9.52 -12.85
CA VAL A 191 1.39 -9.53 -12.60
C VAL A 191 1.99 -8.13 -12.78
N ILE A 192 1.60 -7.45 -13.87
CA ILE A 192 2.04 -6.10 -14.17
C ILE A 192 1.52 -5.14 -13.10
N THR A 193 0.22 -5.19 -12.80
CA THR A 193 -0.40 -4.36 -11.77
C THR A 193 0.26 -4.56 -10.42
N ARG A 194 0.54 -5.79 -9.98
CA ARG A 194 1.17 -6.04 -8.69
C ARG A 194 2.53 -5.34 -8.61
N THR A 195 3.34 -5.46 -9.66
CA THR A 195 4.64 -4.79 -9.79
C THR A 195 4.48 -3.27 -9.78
N THR A 196 3.58 -2.73 -10.60
CA THR A 196 3.27 -1.30 -10.66
C THR A 196 2.78 -0.77 -9.32
N SER A 197 2.06 -1.58 -8.53
CA SER A 197 1.54 -1.19 -7.22
C SER A 197 2.65 -1.03 -6.18
N PHE A 198 3.68 -1.89 -6.20
CA PHE A 198 4.88 -1.69 -5.38
C PHE A 198 5.64 -0.42 -5.77
N ILE A 199 5.81 -0.18 -7.07
CA ILE A 199 6.46 1.04 -7.58
C ILE A 199 5.66 2.29 -7.18
N ALA A 200 4.35 2.27 -7.39
CA ALA A 200 3.45 3.36 -7.05
C ALA A 200 3.46 3.66 -5.55
N TYR A 201 3.48 2.63 -4.70
CA TYR A 201 3.64 2.81 -3.26
C TYR A 201 4.96 3.51 -2.92
N GLY A 202 6.08 3.03 -3.49
CA GLY A 202 7.39 3.64 -3.26
C GLY A 202 7.46 5.11 -3.65
N LEU A 203 6.82 5.46 -4.77
CA LEU A 203 6.68 6.85 -5.22
C LEU A 203 5.77 7.67 -4.29
N TRP A 204 4.66 7.10 -3.85
CA TRP A 204 3.73 7.76 -2.93
C TRP A 204 4.39 8.09 -1.58
N GLU A 205 5.16 7.17 -1.00
CA GLU A 205 5.86 7.45 0.25
C GLU A 205 6.99 8.48 0.05
N TYR A 206 7.69 8.42 -1.09
CA TYR A 206 8.67 9.45 -1.45
C TYR A 206 8.05 10.86 -1.50
N ASP A 207 6.91 11.01 -2.17
CA ASP A 207 6.20 12.29 -2.27
C ASP A 207 5.66 12.78 -0.92
N MET A 208 5.17 11.85 -0.08
CA MET A 208 4.73 12.18 1.28
C MET A 208 5.88 12.68 2.17
N ILE A 209 7.09 12.15 2.01
CA ILE A 209 8.23 12.62 2.80
C ILE A 209 8.72 13.97 2.27
N LEU A 210 8.73 14.16 0.95
CA LEU A 210 9.11 15.43 0.34
C LEU A 210 8.17 16.57 0.76
N SER A 211 6.86 16.31 0.75
CA SER A 211 5.85 17.30 1.17
C SER A 211 6.01 17.71 2.64
N LYS A 212 6.24 16.76 3.55
CA LYS A 212 6.53 17.06 4.97
C LYS A 212 7.78 17.91 5.14
N LYS A 213 8.87 17.56 4.46
CA LYS A 213 10.13 18.32 4.53
C LYS A 213 9.93 19.77 4.09
N ASN A 214 9.18 20.00 3.02
CA ASN A 214 8.88 21.34 2.55
C ASN A 214 8.05 22.11 3.59
N GLN A 215 7.05 21.46 4.19
CA GLN A 215 6.21 22.07 5.22
C GLN A 215 7.01 22.49 6.46
N ASP A 216 7.95 21.65 6.91
CA ASP A 216 8.84 21.98 8.03
C ASP A 216 9.74 23.19 7.74
N ILE A 217 10.25 23.30 6.50
CA ILE A 217 11.05 24.46 6.06
C ILE A 217 10.22 25.74 6.07
N PHE A 218 8.94 25.69 5.67
CA PHE A 218 8.06 26.85 5.70
C PHE A 218 7.76 27.31 7.14
N ILE A 219 7.55 26.38 8.07
CA ILE A 219 7.30 26.70 9.49
C ILE A 219 8.52 27.38 10.11
N ASP A 220 9.74 26.88 9.82
CA ASP A 220 10.97 27.47 10.36
C ASP A 220 11.18 28.92 9.85
N LYS A 221 10.98 29.16 8.55
CA LYS A 221 11.07 30.51 7.97
C LYS A 221 10.03 31.48 8.53
N GLY A 222 8.79 31.02 8.75
CA GLY A 222 7.74 31.83 9.36
C GLY A 222 8.06 32.24 10.80
N ASN A 223 8.72 31.37 11.56
CA ASN A 223 9.14 31.67 12.93
C ASN A 223 10.34 32.64 12.99
N GLN A 224 11.27 32.57 12.03
CA GLN A 224 12.38 33.52 11.96
C GLN A 224 11.91 34.95 11.69
N HIS A 225 10.90 35.15 10.83
CA HIS A 225 10.36 36.49 10.58
C HIS A 225 9.64 37.10 11.78
N LYS A 226 8.96 36.29 12.62
CA LYS A 226 8.29 36.79 13.84
C LYS A 226 9.27 37.30 14.90
N HIS A 227 10.52 36.85 14.91
CA HIS A 227 11.53 37.36 15.84
C HIS A 227 12.29 38.59 15.35
N GLN A 228 12.13 38.98 14.09
CA GLN A 228 12.81 40.14 13.53
C GLN A 228 12.00 41.45 13.64
N HIS A 229 10.70 41.38 13.92
CA HIS A 229 9.82 42.57 13.92
C HIS A 229 9.60 43.24 15.28
N HIS A 230 10.28 42.81 16.35
CA HIS A 230 10.02 43.32 17.70
C HIS A 230 10.94 44.48 18.14
N HIS A 231 11.59 45.20 17.22
CA HIS A 231 12.58 46.21 17.61
C HIS A 231 12.37 47.67 17.20
N ASP A 232 11.34 48.04 16.45
CA ASP A 232 11.09 49.45 16.12
C ASP A 232 9.60 49.80 16.24
N ASP A 233 9.15 50.02 17.49
CA ASP A 233 7.97 50.84 17.76
C ASP A 233 8.36 52.32 17.49
N GLN A 234 8.30 52.73 16.23
CA GLN A 234 8.08 54.12 15.86
C GLN A 234 6.74 54.19 15.12
N GLU A 235 5.77 54.82 15.77
CA GLU A 235 4.46 55.18 15.20
C GLU A 235 4.64 55.84 13.83
N PRO A 236 4.09 55.28 12.75
CA PRO A 236 3.94 55.99 11.49
C PRO A 236 2.65 56.83 11.56
N GLU A 237 2.79 58.10 11.19
CA GLU A 237 1.70 59.05 11.01
C GLU A 237 0.72 58.58 9.93
N GLU A 238 -0.56 58.87 10.17
CA GLU A 238 -1.72 58.54 9.34
C GLU A 238 -1.60 59.15 7.93
N GLU A 239 -1.72 58.32 6.89
CA GLU A 239 -2.00 58.78 5.52
C GLU A 239 -3.35 58.23 5.03
N PRO A 240 -4.00 58.94 4.09
CA PRO A 240 -5.45 58.91 3.90
C PRO A 240 -5.93 57.75 3.03
N GLU A 241 -7.19 57.41 3.26
CA GLU A 241 -8.03 56.48 2.50
C GLU A 241 -8.18 56.96 1.04
N ASP A 242 -7.72 56.16 0.09
CA ASP A 242 -8.11 56.27 -1.32
C ASP A 242 -8.89 55.03 -1.77
N GLU A 243 -9.94 55.36 -2.53
CA GLU A 243 -11.11 54.60 -2.96
C GLU A 243 -10.82 53.40 -3.90
N PRO A 244 -11.83 52.53 -4.15
CA PRO A 244 -11.66 51.29 -4.90
C PRO A 244 -11.85 51.51 -6.41
N GLU A 245 -10.93 51.01 -7.22
CA GLU A 245 -11.13 50.92 -8.67
C GLU A 245 -10.93 49.50 -9.21
N ASP A 246 -12.02 49.05 -9.84
CA ASP A 246 -12.11 48.28 -11.07
C ASP A 246 -11.72 46.79 -11.08
N GLU A 247 -12.76 45.96 -11.09
CA GLU A 247 -12.79 44.63 -11.69
C GLU A 247 -12.61 44.73 -13.22
N PRO A 248 -11.67 43.99 -13.82
CA PRO A 248 -11.76 43.64 -15.22
C PRO A 248 -12.41 42.25 -15.41
N GLU A 249 -13.47 42.29 -16.21
CA GLU A 249 -14.16 41.18 -16.85
C GLU A 249 -13.21 40.41 -17.82
N ASP A 250 -13.38 39.08 -17.80
CA ASP A 250 -13.49 38.16 -18.93
C ASP A 250 -12.35 37.86 -19.94
N GLU A 251 -12.29 36.54 -20.19
CA GLU A 251 -11.90 35.79 -21.40
C GLU A 251 -10.40 35.54 -21.72
N PRO A 252 -10.06 34.50 -22.53
CA PRO A 252 -10.72 33.20 -22.77
C PRO A 252 -9.77 31.98 -22.58
N GLU A 253 -10.37 30.80 -22.59
CA GLU A 253 -9.71 29.49 -22.68
C GLU A 253 -9.06 29.30 -24.07
N ASP A 254 -7.74 29.16 -24.11
CA ASP A 254 -7.01 28.59 -25.26
C ASP A 254 -6.16 27.41 -24.76
N GLU A 255 -6.65 26.18 -24.94
CA GLU A 255 -5.85 24.96 -24.83
C GLU A 255 -5.12 24.71 -26.16
N PRO A 256 -3.78 24.71 -26.22
CA PRO A 256 -3.07 24.17 -27.37
C PRO A 256 -2.99 22.64 -27.28
N GLU A 257 -3.62 21.97 -28.24
CA GLU A 257 -3.31 20.59 -28.64
C GLU A 257 -1.82 20.53 -29.07
N ASN A 258 -0.97 19.95 -28.22
CA ASN A 258 0.37 19.55 -28.60
C ASN A 258 0.45 18.02 -28.61
N GLU A 259 0.30 17.44 -29.81
CA GLU A 259 0.84 16.13 -30.14
C GLU A 259 2.37 16.20 -30.19
N PRO A 260 3.13 15.37 -29.46
CA PRO A 260 4.52 15.13 -29.80
C PRO A 260 4.63 13.98 -30.79
N GLU A 261 5.08 14.34 -31.99
CA GLU A 261 5.58 13.45 -33.04
C GLU A 261 6.75 12.59 -32.55
N ASP A 262 6.80 11.40 -33.15
CA ASP A 262 7.89 10.43 -33.21
C ASP A 262 9.31 10.99 -33.08
N GLU A 263 10.06 10.53 -32.07
CA GLU A 263 11.51 10.38 -32.19
C GLU A 263 12.06 9.45 -31.10
N HIS A 264 12.44 8.23 -31.48
CA HIS A 264 13.82 7.75 -31.26
C HIS A 264 14.01 6.30 -31.74
N LYS A 265 14.54 6.20 -32.96
CA LYS A 265 15.42 5.12 -33.39
C LYS A 265 16.82 5.48 -32.87
N HIS A 266 17.35 4.77 -31.86
CA HIS A 266 18.80 4.71 -31.69
C HIS A 266 19.27 3.43 -30.98
N LYS A 267 19.95 2.61 -31.80
CA LYS A 267 21.12 1.79 -31.51
C LYS A 267 21.08 0.79 -30.35
N HIS A 268 20.83 -0.46 -30.75
CA HIS A 268 21.68 -1.61 -30.43
C HIS A 268 23.17 -1.24 -30.42
N GLU A 269 23.85 -1.60 -29.32
CA GLU A 269 25.26 -2.07 -29.22
C GLU A 269 25.75 -1.82 -27.78
N HIS A 270 25.43 -2.72 -26.84
CA HIS A 270 26.23 -2.93 -25.62
C HIS A 270 25.80 -4.19 -24.83
N GLU A 271 25.63 -5.31 -25.52
CA GLU A 271 25.51 -6.63 -24.88
C GLU A 271 26.61 -7.52 -25.45
N HIS A 272 27.85 -7.36 -24.98
CA HIS A 272 28.87 -8.40 -25.18
C HIS A 272 30.10 -8.35 -24.25
N GLU A 273 30.10 -7.55 -23.16
CA GLU A 273 31.30 -7.36 -22.34
C GLU A 273 31.19 -7.78 -20.87
N LEU A 274 30.06 -8.36 -20.43
CA LEU A 274 29.85 -8.73 -19.02
C LEU A 274 30.04 -10.22 -18.69
N ASP A 275 30.24 -11.09 -19.69
CA ASP A 275 30.40 -12.53 -19.47
C ASP A 275 31.87 -12.99 -19.27
N HIS A 276 32.86 -12.09 -19.36
CA HIS A 276 34.27 -12.46 -19.18
C HIS A 276 34.86 -12.18 -17.78
N GLU A 277 34.20 -11.39 -16.92
CA GLU A 277 34.72 -11.13 -15.56
C GLU A 277 34.29 -12.17 -14.52
N GLN A 278 33.18 -12.89 -14.72
CA GLN A 278 32.74 -13.91 -13.75
C GLN A 278 33.50 -15.25 -13.85
N GLU A 279 34.24 -15.51 -14.92
CA GLU A 279 34.99 -16.77 -15.07
C GLU A 279 36.39 -16.71 -14.43
N GLN A 280 36.94 -15.52 -14.12
CA GLN A 280 38.26 -15.39 -13.49
C GLN A 280 38.24 -15.45 -11.96
N GLU A 281 37.15 -15.09 -11.28
CA GLU A 281 37.08 -15.22 -9.82
C GLU A 281 36.93 -16.68 -9.34
N HIS A 282 36.41 -17.57 -10.18
CA HIS A 282 36.17 -18.96 -9.77
C HIS A 282 37.42 -19.86 -9.83
N LEU A 283 38.49 -19.42 -10.51
CA LEU A 283 39.77 -20.14 -10.60
C LEU A 283 40.72 -19.85 -9.44
N HIS A 284 40.54 -18.76 -8.69
CA HIS A 284 41.44 -18.42 -7.58
C HIS A 284 41.09 -19.10 -6.24
N LEU A 285 39.98 -19.83 -6.17
CA LEU A 285 39.50 -20.50 -4.94
C LEU A 285 39.85 -21.99 -4.85
N ILE A 286 40.58 -22.56 -5.82
CA ILE A 286 40.93 -24.00 -5.83
C ILE A 286 42.35 -24.28 -5.29
N ASP A 287 43.24 -23.29 -5.21
CA ASP A 287 44.65 -23.50 -4.81
C ASP A 287 44.96 -23.22 -3.32
N THR A 288 43.97 -23.18 -2.43
CA THR A 288 44.20 -22.93 -0.98
C THR A 288 43.57 -23.96 -0.03
N ASN A 289 43.64 -25.25 -0.38
CA ASN A 289 43.50 -26.35 0.59
C ASN A 289 44.46 -27.51 0.29
#